data_AF-A0A6P2SVU6-F1
#
_entry.id   AF-A0A6P2SVU6-F1
#
_cell.length_a   1.000
_cell.length_b   1.000
_cell.length_c   1.000
_cell.angle_alpha   90.00
_cell.angle_beta   90.00
_cell.angle_gamma   90.00
#
_symmetry.space_group_name_H-M   'P 1'
#
loop_
_entity.id
_entity.type
_entity.pdbx_description
1 polymer ?
#
loop_
_entity_poly.entity_id
_entity_poly.type
_entity_poly.pdbx_seq_one_letter_code
_entity_poly.pdbx_strand_id
1 'polypeptide(L)'
;MKKLSWIDLRNIGELADEITEEALHVGVSAFVVKDAEQAGRLPPSACKVAVVDRQPADAALLEQVQIILVKDGLPVDFAVPDGVEIGVFIEVTGEATLTRACELSTTTPWLLVEFLQDPSKIPLEILLAAADQASGELITVVADLEDAEVTLNVLQRGPEGVLVTPTQVGQATQLVSICSDTVEDLQLEEIEIIGLTHLGPGERVCVDTCSRFEQDEGILVGSYSTGMILISSETHPLPYMPTRPFRVNAAALHSYVVAPDNRTRYLAELESGAEILAVNVQGKARRVVVGRAKVETRPLLLIEAKNAANRAINIIAQDDWHVRVLGPKGSVHNITELKRGDRILGYTLDAQRHVGYPIREFLHEQ
;
A
#
# COMPACT_ATOMS: atom_id res chain seq x y z
N MET A 1 3.83 9.42 -2.91
CA MET A 1 5.30 9.44 -3.09
C MET A 1 5.82 8.10 -2.61
N LYS A 2 6.77 7.48 -3.32
CA LYS A 2 7.35 6.20 -2.88
C LYS A 2 8.16 6.46 -1.60
N LYS A 3 7.91 5.71 -0.53
CA LYS A 3 8.68 5.79 0.71
C LYS A 3 10.07 5.18 0.50
N LEU A 4 11.07 5.70 1.21
CA LEU A 4 12.43 5.18 1.13
C LEU A 4 12.59 3.94 2.04
N SER A 5 13.02 2.83 1.46
CA SER A 5 13.38 1.61 2.19
C SER A 5 14.89 1.60 2.42
N TRP A 6 15.33 1.81 3.66
CA TRP A 6 16.75 1.72 4.00
C TRP A 6 17.01 0.44 4.78
N ILE A 7 18.15 -0.19 4.49
CA ILE A 7 18.64 -1.37 5.20
C ILE A 7 19.94 -1.05 5.93
N ASP A 8 19.99 -1.42 7.21
CA ASP A 8 21.21 -1.34 8.00
C ASP A 8 22.02 -2.64 7.86
N LEU A 9 23.12 -2.57 7.11
CA LEU A 9 24.03 -3.70 6.93
C LEU A 9 25.09 -3.79 8.04
N ARG A 10 25.19 -2.81 8.94
CA ARG A 10 26.36 -2.67 9.83
C ARG A 10 26.53 -3.86 10.77
N ASN A 11 25.41 -4.44 11.20
CA ASN A 11 25.37 -5.50 12.21
C ASN A 11 24.65 -6.77 11.72
N ILE A 12 24.59 -6.99 10.41
CA ILE A 12 24.00 -8.22 9.88
C ILE A 12 24.97 -9.38 10.12
N GLY A 13 24.44 -10.48 10.67
CA GLY A 13 25.19 -11.68 11.01
C GLY A 13 25.57 -12.52 9.78
N GLU A 14 25.52 -13.84 9.92
CA GLU A 14 26.02 -14.78 8.90
C GLU A 14 25.30 -14.69 7.54
N LEU A 15 24.08 -14.13 7.49
CA LEU A 15 23.26 -14.01 6.27
C LEU A 15 23.46 -12.68 5.51
N ALA A 16 24.54 -11.95 5.79
CA ALA A 16 24.76 -10.62 5.23
C ALA A 16 24.80 -10.61 3.69
N ASP A 17 25.45 -11.60 3.08
CA ASP A 17 25.59 -11.65 1.62
C ASP A 17 24.24 -11.97 0.96
N GLU A 18 23.48 -12.93 1.48
CA GLU A 18 22.15 -13.29 0.95
C GLU A 18 21.14 -12.15 1.09
N ILE A 19 21.11 -11.47 2.23
CA ILE A 19 20.24 -10.31 2.47
C ILE A 19 20.63 -9.15 1.54
N THR A 20 21.94 -8.94 1.32
CA THR A 20 22.43 -7.89 0.43
C THR A 20 22.04 -8.16 -1.02
N GLU A 21 22.23 -9.39 -1.52
CA GLU A 21 21.83 -9.81 -2.86
C GLU A 21 20.31 -9.65 -3.06
N GLU A 22 19.50 -10.09 -2.09
CA GLU A 22 18.04 -9.91 -2.12
C GLU A 22 17.68 -8.42 -2.21
N ALA A 23 18.23 -7.60 -1.31
CA ALA A 23 17.96 -6.17 -1.22
C ALA A 23 18.31 -5.41 -2.51
N LEU A 24 19.43 -5.77 -3.14
CA LEU A 24 19.82 -5.25 -4.45
C LEU A 24 18.82 -5.67 -5.54
N HIS A 25 18.39 -6.93 -5.54
CA HIS A 25 17.45 -7.46 -6.54
C HIS A 25 16.08 -6.78 -6.46
N VAL A 26 15.58 -6.52 -5.26
CA VAL A 26 14.25 -5.89 -5.06
C VAL A 26 14.29 -4.36 -5.08
N GLY A 27 15.47 -3.76 -5.21
CA GLY A 27 15.62 -2.31 -5.37
C GLY A 27 15.36 -1.50 -4.10
N VAL A 28 15.98 -1.92 -2.99
CA VAL A 28 16.05 -1.13 -1.75
C VAL A 28 16.68 0.24 -2.02
N SER A 29 16.15 1.30 -1.38
CA SER A 29 16.54 2.67 -1.68
C SER A 29 17.96 3.03 -1.23
N ALA A 30 18.42 2.53 -0.08
CA ALA A 30 19.79 2.77 0.41
C ALA A 30 20.29 1.72 1.41
N PHE A 31 21.62 1.63 1.54
CA PHE A 31 22.31 0.72 2.44
C PHE A 31 23.19 1.49 3.42
N VAL A 32 22.95 1.33 4.72
CA VAL A 32 23.86 1.85 5.76
C VAL A 32 24.97 0.82 5.97
N VAL A 33 26.22 1.25 5.79
CA VAL A 33 27.39 0.38 5.79
C VAL A 33 28.35 0.72 6.94
N LYS A 34 29.11 -0.28 7.41
CA LYS A 34 30.00 -0.15 8.57
C LYS A 34 31.40 0.38 8.23
N ASP A 35 31.93 -0.02 7.07
CA ASP A 35 33.32 0.21 6.68
C ASP A 35 33.50 0.18 5.16
N ALA A 36 34.69 0.60 4.71
CA ALA A 36 35.10 0.63 3.32
C ALA A 36 35.04 -0.75 2.62
N GLU A 37 35.23 -1.85 3.36
CA GLU A 37 35.17 -3.20 2.81
C GLU A 37 33.73 -3.57 2.45
N GLN A 38 32.79 -3.35 3.36
CA GLN A 38 31.37 -3.60 3.12
C GLN A 38 30.81 -2.69 2.02
N ALA A 39 31.22 -1.41 1.99
CA ALA A 39 30.85 -0.48 0.93
C ALA A 39 31.34 -0.94 -0.45
N GLY A 40 32.54 -1.53 -0.52
CA GLY A 40 33.16 -2.02 -1.77
C GLY A 40 32.51 -3.29 -2.33
N ARG A 41 31.74 -4.03 -1.53
CA ARG A 41 30.98 -5.21 -1.99
C ARG A 41 29.69 -4.82 -2.72
N LEU A 42 29.17 -3.62 -2.46
CA LEU A 42 27.95 -3.12 -3.12
C LEU A 42 28.27 -2.53 -4.50
N PRO A 43 27.38 -2.70 -5.50
CA PRO A 43 27.59 -2.15 -6.83
C PRO A 43 27.59 -0.61 -6.80
N PRO A 44 28.26 0.07 -7.74
CA PRO A 44 28.31 1.54 -7.79
C PRO A 44 26.94 2.23 -7.95
N SER A 45 25.94 1.51 -8.46
CA SER A 45 24.57 2.01 -8.61
C SER A 45 23.76 2.00 -7.31
N ALA A 46 24.23 1.30 -6.27
CA ALA A 46 23.55 1.28 -4.98
C ALA A 46 23.86 2.54 -4.18
N CYS A 47 22.83 3.16 -3.60
CA CYS A 47 23.02 4.27 -2.68
C CYS A 47 23.57 3.74 -1.34
N LYS A 48 24.77 4.20 -0.99
CA LYS A 48 25.48 3.82 0.22
C LYS A 48 25.51 4.99 1.20
N VAL A 49 25.29 4.69 2.47
CA VAL A 49 25.20 5.67 3.56
C VAL A 49 26.23 5.33 4.63
N ALA A 50 27.07 6.28 5.02
CA ALA A 50 27.92 6.16 6.20
C ALA A 50 27.30 6.90 7.38
N VAL A 51 27.42 6.34 8.58
CA VAL A 51 27.14 7.04 9.84
C VAL A 51 28.47 7.33 10.54
N VAL A 52 28.77 8.60 10.76
CA VAL A 52 29.95 9.06 11.51
C VAL A 52 29.53 9.38 12.94
N ASP A 53 29.79 8.45 13.85
CA ASP A 53 29.47 8.52 15.28
C ASP A 53 30.70 8.69 16.19
N ARG A 54 31.90 8.73 15.59
CA ARG A 54 33.18 8.90 16.27
C ARG A 54 34.22 9.52 15.35
N GLN A 55 35.28 10.05 15.97
CA GLN A 55 36.43 10.63 15.27
C GLN A 55 37.72 9.85 15.57
N PRO A 56 38.69 9.78 14.63
CA PRO A 56 38.60 10.28 13.26
C PRO A 56 37.65 9.45 12.38
N ALA A 57 36.96 10.08 11.45
CA ALA A 57 36.14 9.40 10.46
C ALA A 57 36.98 8.53 9.50
N ASP A 58 36.42 7.40 9.04
CA ASP A 58 37.08 6.52 8.07
C ASP A 58 37.04 7.13 6.67
N ALA A 59 38.10 7.84 6.29
CA ALA A 59 38.20 8.50 4.98
C ALA A 59 37.98 7.53 3.80
N ALA A 60 38.42 6.27 3.91
CA ALA A 60 38.26 5.29 2.84
C ALA A 60 36.80 4.87 2.64
N LEU A 61 36.00 4.89 3.71
CA LEU A 61 34.56 4.70 3.63
C LEU A 61 33.88 5.94 3.02
N LEU A 62 34.27 7.15 3.46
CA LEU A 62 33.63 8.38 3.00
C LEU A 62 33.74 8.60 1.48
N GLU A 63 34.82 8.13 0.85
CA GLU A 63 35.00 8.18 -0.62
C GLU A 63 34.07 7.23 -1.41
N GLN A 64 33.40 6.28 -0.74
CA GLN A 64 32.62 5.22 -1.39
C GLN A 64 31.10 5.36 -1.23
N VAL A 65 30.65 6.38 -0.50
CA VAL A 65 29.25 6.60 -0.12
C VAL A 65 28.64 7.79 -0.85
N GLN A 66 27.31 7.84 -0.90
CA GLN A 66 26.54 8.96 -1.48
C GLN A 66 26.01 9.90 -0.39
N ILE A 67 25.79 9.38 0.82
CA ILE A 67 25.26 10.13 1.96
C ILE A 67 26.16 9.89 3.18
N ILE A 68 26.51 10.96 3.89
CA ILE A 68 27.20 10.92 5.17
C ILE A 68 26.26 11.49 6.25
N LEU A 69 25.91 10.69 7.24
CA LEU A 69 25.14 11.10 8.40
C LEU A 69 26.07 11.30 9.58
N VAL A 70 26.18 12.53 10.08
CA VAL A 70 27.04 12.86 11.22
C VAL A 70 26.20 12.86 12.50
N LYS A 71 26.64 12.16 13.54
CA LYS A 71 25.92 12.14 14.83
C LYS A 71 25.84 13.56 15.40
N ASP A 72 24.65 13.99 15.82
CA ASP A 72 24.44 15.33 16.38
C ASP A 72 25.41 15.58 17.54
N GLY A 73 25.99 16.78 17.55
CA GLY A 73 27.04 17.18 18.49
C GLY A 73 28.47 16.82 18.08
N LEU A 74 28.70 16.00 17.04
CA LEU A 74 30.04 15.78 16.49
C LEU A 74 30.43 16.87 15.49
N PRO A 75 31.67 17.39 15.55
CA PRO A 75 32.17 18.31 14.54
C PRO A 75 32.45 17.59 13.22
N VAL A 76 32.21 18.29 12.12
CA VAL A 76 32.62 17.88 10.77
C VAL A 76 34.05 18.40 10.54
N ASP A 77 35.04 17.57 10.82
CA ASP A 77 36.48 17.88 10.70
C ASP A 77 37.18 17.07 9.58
N PHE A 78 36.39 16.44 8.72
CA PHE A 78 36.84 15.68 7.56
C PHE A 78 36.45 16.37 6.24
N ALA A 79 37.18 16.08 5.17
CA ALA A 79 36.83 16.53 3.84
C ALA A 79 35.61 15.74 3.34
N VAL A 80 34.63 16.47 2.79
CA VAL A 80 33.43 15.88 2.20
C VAL A 80 33.70 15.71 0.71
N PRO A 81 33.65 14.48 0.15
CA PRO A 81 33.89 14.28 -1.27
C PRO A 81 32.84 14.97 -2.14
N ASP A 82 33.23 15.35 -3.36
CA ASP A 82 32.34 16.01 -4.32
C ASP A 82 31.13 15.11 -4.65
N GLY A 83 29.93 15.69 -4.60
CA GLY A 83 28.68 14.99 -4.90
C GLY A 83 28.13 14.12 -3.76
N VAL A 84 28.77 14.13 -2.58
CA VAL A 84 28.26 13.46 -1.38
C VAL A 84 27.38 14.42 -0.57
N GLU A 85 26.19 13.96 -0.22
CA GLU A 85 25.26 14.71 0.63
C GLU A 85 25.56 14.50 2.11
N ILE A 86 25.33 15.54 2.92
CA ILE A 86 25.53 15.48 4.37
C ILE A 86 24.18 15.61 5.07
N GLY A 87 23.96 14.74 6.04
CA GLY A 87 22.85 14.78 6.97
C GLY A 87 23.28 14.62 8.41
N VAL A 88 22.29 14.52 9.29
CA VAL A 88 22.50 14.35 10.73
C VAL A 88 21.85 13.05 11.20
N PHE A 89 22.53 12.34 12.09
CA PHE A 89 21.96 11.24 12.87
C PHE A 89 21.73 11.70 14.31
N ILE A 90 20.54 11.50 14.85
CA ILE A 90 20.22 11.87 16.24
C ILE A 90 19.44 10.77 16.96
N GLU A 91 19.87 10.49 18.18
CA GLU A 91 19.16 9.61 19.12
C GLU A 91 18.23 10.45 20.00
N VAL A 92 16.93 10.21 19.91
CA VAL A 92 15.93 10.86 20.74
C VAL A 92 15.73 10.04 22.02
N THR A 93 16.14 10.65 23.12
CA THR A 93 16.13 10.09 24.48
C THR A 93 15.22 10.89 25.42
N GLY A 94 14.66 12.02 24.98
CA GLY A 94 13.75 12.83 25.79
C GLY A 94 13.44 14.17 25.14
N GLU A 95 12.84 15.07 25.91
CA GLU A 95 12.34 16.37 25.42
C GLU A 95 13.43 17.24 24.77
N ALA A 96 14.63 17.29 25.36
CA ALA A 96 15.72 18.11 24.84
C ALA A 96 16.23 17.61 23.48
N THR A 97 16.42 16.29 23.32
CA THR A 97 16.86 15.68 22.06
C THR A 97 15.76 15.66 21.01
N LEU A 98 14.49 15.55 21.41
CA LEU A 98 13.34 15.73 20.51
C LEU A 98 13.26 17.16 19.96
N THR A 99 13.39 18.16 20.84
CA THR A 99 13.42 19.58 20.43
C THR A 99 14.53 19.81 19.41
N ARG A 100 15.71 19.25 19.68
CA ARG A 100 16.84 19.30 18.77
C ARG A 100 16.56 18.62 17.43
N ALA A 101 15.93 17.44 17.43
CA ALA A 101 15.54 16.76 16.19
C ALA A 101 14.56 17.59 15.34
N CYS A 102 13.61 18.30 15.97
CA CYS A 102 12.70 19.21 15.29
C CYS A 102 13.41 20.41 14.64
N GLU A 103 14.45 20.96 15.26
CA GLU A 103 15.26 22.01 14.64
C GLU A 103 16.00 21.48 13.40
N LEU A 104 16.62 20.30 13.55
CA LEU A 104 17.41 19.66 12.50
C LEU A 104 16.54 19.26 11.30
N SER A 105 15.30 18.80 11.52
CA SER A 105 14.42 18.38 10.43
C SER A 105 14.06 19.51 9.46
N THR A 106 14.15 20.77 9.91
CA THR A 106 13.88 21.95 9.08
C THR A 106 15.12 22.51 8.36
N THR A 107 16.31 22.07 8.75
CA THR A 107 17.59 22.69 8.32
C THR A 107 18.55 21.74 7.63
N THR A 108 18.28 20.43 7.66
CA THR A 108 19.16 19.40 7.11
C THR A 108 18.51 18.68 5.92
N PRO A 109 19.25 18.38 4.84
CA PRO A 109 18.73 17.61 3.72
C PRO A 109 18.34 16.17 4.09
N TRP A 110 19.08 15.57 5.03
CA TRP A 110 18.86 14.22 5.51
C TRP A 110 18.91 14.20 7.03
N LEU A 111 17.86 13.65 7.66
CA LEU A 111 17.81 13.42 9.10
C LEU A 111 17.48 11.96 9.38
N LEU A 112 18.41 11.23 10.00
CA LEU A 112 18.17 9.91 10.55
C LEU A 112 17.87 10.03 12.04
N VAL A 113 16.74 9.48 12.49
CA VAL A 113 16.31 9.55 13.89
C VAL A 113 16.07 8.16 14.46
N GLU A 114 16.60 7.92 15.65
CA GLU A 114 16.35 6.71 16.44
C GLU A 114 15.71 7.10 17.78
N PHE A 115 14.55 6.53 18.11
CA PHE A 115 13.85 6.78 19.37
C PHE A 115 14.16 5.67 20.38
N LEU A 116 14.81 6.01 21.50
CA LEU A 116 15.37 4.99 22.42
C LEU A 116 14.60 4.77 23.73
N GLN A 117 13.70 5.69 24.12
CA GLN A 117 13.11 5.68 25.48
C GLN A 117 11.58 5.74 25.52
N ASP A 118 10.93 5.96 24.38
CA ASP A 118 9.47 6.03 24.30
C ASP A 118 8.97 5.00 23.29
N PRO A 119 8.26 3.95 23.75
CA PRO A 119 7.69 2.96 22.84
C PRO A 119 6.47 3.49 22.08
N SER A 120 5.95 4.68 22.42
CA SER A 120 4.87 5.33 21.70
C SER A 120 5.37 6.05 20.44
N LYS A 121 4.44 6.39 19.54
CA LYS A 121 4.73 7.19 18.35
C LYS A 121 4.58 8.70 18.58
N ILE A 122 4.30 9.15 19.81
CA ILE A 122 4.10 10.57 20.13
C ILE A 122 5.32 11.44 19.77
N PRO A 123 6.57 11.05 20.09
CA PRO A 123 7.74 11.85 19.69
C PRO A 123 7.85 12.00 18.17
N LEU A 124 7.55 10.95 17.41
CA LEU A 124 7.54 11.00 15.94
C LEU A 124 6.41 11.91 15.43
N GLU A 125 5.21 11.88 16.02
CA GLU A 125 4.11 12.80 15.67
C GLU A 125 4.54 14.27 15.81
N ILE A 126 5.22 14.60 16.92
CA ILE A 126 5.73 15.96 17.18
C ILE A 126 6.78 16.34 16.12
N LEU A 127 7.71 15.44 15.83
CA LEU A 127 8.75 15.68 14.83
C LEU A 127 8.19 15.85 13.42
N LEU A 128 7.23 15.01 13.02
CA LEU A 128 6.55 15.09 11.72
C LEU A 128 5.78 16.39 11.56
N ALA A 129 5.16 16.90 12.63
CA ALA A 129 4.48 18.19 12.64
C ALA A 129 5.48 19.35 12.47
N ALA A 130 6.65 19.28 13.10
CA ALA A 130 7.71 20.28 12.91
C ALA A 130 8.30 20.25 11.49
N ALA A 131 8.40 19.05 10.90
CA ALA A 131 8.95 18.83 9.56
C ALA A 131 7.95 19.02 8.41
N ASP A 132 6.68 19.36 8.66
CA ASP A 132 5.60 19.36 7.66
C ASP A 132 5.88 20.18 6.39
N GLN A 133 6.61 21.29 6.53
CA GLN A 133 6.99 22.19 5.43
C GLN A 133 8.47 22.09 5.07
N ALA A 134 9.20 21.14 5.65
CA ALA A 134 10.60 20.92 5.34
C ALA A 134 10.74 20.24 3.97
N SER A 135 11.90 20.46 3.33
CA SER A 135 12.24 19.83 2.05
C SER A 135 13.25 18.69 2.19
N GLY A 136 13.75 18.47 3.40
CA GLY A 136 14.66 17.36 3.70
C GLY A 136 13.92 16.04 3.89
N GLU A 137 14.68 14.96 3.85
CA GLU A 137 14.21 13.59 3.98
C GLU A 137 14.41 13.11 5.43
N LEU A 138 13.30 12.79 6.12
CA LEU A 138 13.33 12.18 7.44
C LEU A 138 13.31 10.65 7.30
N ILE A 139 14.34 9.99 7.83
CA ILE A 139 14.42 8.55 7.96
C ILE A 139 14.31 8.18 9.44
N THR A 140 13.42 7.24 9.76
CA THR A 140 13.26 6.75 11.15
C THR A 140 13.81 5.33 11.27
N VAL A 141 14.67 5.08 12.27
CA VAL A 141 15.07 3.72 12.63
C VAL A 141 13.88 3.01 13.27
N VAL A 142 13.58 1.80 12.79
CA VAL A 142 12.48 0.97 13.30
C VAL A 142 12.99 -0.41 13.71
N ALA A 143 12.31 -1.02 14.67
CA ALA A 143 12.75 -2.28 15.26
C ALA A 143 12.61 -3.48 14.31
N ASP A 144 11.51 -3.52 13.55
CA ASP A 144 11.16 -4.59 12.63
C ASP A 144 10.17 -4.10 11.55
N LEU A 145 9.63 -5.03 10.75
CA LEU A 145 8.70 -4.71 9.68
C LEU A 145 7.30 -4.30 10.16
N GLU A 146 6.86 -4.79 11.32
CA GLU A 146 5.58 -4.38 11.92
C GLU A 146 5.70 -2.92 12.38
N ASP A 147 6.82 -2.58 13.02
CA ASP A 147 7.14 -1.21 13.41
C ASP A 147 7.31 -0.28 12.19
N ALA A 148 7.87 -0.78 11.08
CA ALA A 148 7.95 -0.05 9.82
C ALA A 148 6.57 0.33 9.28
N GLU A 149 5.64 -0.63 9.23
CA GLU A 149 4.27 -0.43 8.74
C GLU A 149 3.51 0.60 9.59
N VAL A 150 3.64 0.52 10.92
CA VAL A 150 3.04 1.51 11.83
C VAL A 150 3.68 2.89 11.64
N THR A 151 5.02 2.96 11.61
CA THR A 151 5.80 4.20 11.53
C THR A 151 5.50 5.00 10.27
N LEU A 152 5.41 4.33 9.12
CA LEU A 152 5.13 4.96 7.83
C LEU A 152 3.72 5.56 7.73
N ASN A 153 2.79 5.15 8.60
CA ASN A 153 1.40 5.60 8.62
C ASN A 153 1.08 6.64 9.71
N VAL A 154 2.07 7.04 10.52
CA VAL A 154 1.87 8.04 11.60
C VAL A 154 1.39 9.37 11.01
N LEU A 155 0.33 9.95 11.59
CA LEU A 155 -0.36 11.14 11.08
C LEU A 155 -0.81 11.06 9.60
N GLN A 156 -1.07 9.85 9.07
CA GLN A 156 -1.45 9.61 7.66
C GLN A 156 -0.40 10.11 6.64
N ARG A 157 0.82 10.41 7.09
CA ARG A 157 1.94 10.87 6.27
C ARG A 157 3.17 10.03 6.53
N GLY A 158 3.56 9.84 7.80
CA GLY A 158 4.79 9.18 8.22
C GLY A 158 6.06 9.91 7.77
N PRO A 159 7.25 9.41 8.17
CA PRO A 159 8.54 9.89 7.68
C PRO A 159 8.70 9.56 6.19
N GLU A 160 9.64 10.20 5.50
CA GLU A 160 9.92 9.91 4.09
C GLU A 160 10.47 8.49 3.88
N GLY A 161 11.10 7.90 4.90
CA GLY A 161 11.47 6.49 4.90
C GLY A 161 11.78 5.91 6.28
N VAL A 162 12.16 4.64 6.28
CA VAL A 162 12.54 3.90 7.48
C VAL A 162 13.83 3.12 7.26
N LEU A 163 14.61 2.95 8.33
CA LEU A 163 15.80 2.11 8.40
C LEU A 163 15.50 0.86 9.23
N VAL A 164 15.63 -0.32 8.63
CA VAL A 164 15.46 -1.63 9.30
C VAL A 164 16.80 -2.37 9.31
N THR A 165 17.09 -3.11 10.37
CA THR A 165 18.15 -4.14 10.36
C THR A 165 17.53 -5.51 10.09
N PRO A 166 17.63 -6.09 8.88
CA PRO A 166 17.05 -7.38 8.59
C PRO A 166 17.76 -8.50 9.35
N THR A 167 16.99 -9.49 9.80
CA THR A 167 17.48 -10.67 10.53
C THR A 167 17.33 -11.96 9.73
N GLN A 168 16.60 -11.93 8.60
CA GLN A 168 16.41 -13.07 7.70
C GLN A 168 16.18 -12.62 6.25
N VAL A 169 16.50 -13.52 5.32
CA VAL A 169 16.15 -13.38 3.88
C VAL A 169 14.63 -13.31 3.73
N GLY A 170 14.15 -12.45 2.84
CA GLY A 170 12.75 -12.15 2.56
C GLY A 170 12.31 -10.80 3.15
N GLN A 171 12.99 -10.29 4.19
CA GLN A 171 12.60 -9.05 4.83
C GLN A 171 12.88 -7.81 3.98
N ALA A 172 13.91 -7.83 3.13
CA ALA A 172 14.16 -6.72 2.21
C ALA A 172 13.01 -6.59 1.19
N THR A 173 12.54 -7.72 0.66
CA THR A 173 11.38 -7.79 -0.24
C THR A 173 10.13 -7.23 0.44
N GLN A 174 9.86 -7.68 1.68
CA GLN A 174 8.72 -7.21 2.46
C GLN A 174 8.81 -5.71 2.75
N LEU A 175 9.98 -5.20 3.13
CA LEU A 175 10.19 -3.78 3.39
C LEU A 175 9.91 -2.93 2.14
N VAL A 176 10.42 -3.32 0.97
CA VAL A 176 10.12 -2.61 -0.29
C VAL A 176 8.62 -2.61 -0.58
N SER A 177 7.93 -3.72 -0.31
CA SER A 177 6.48 -3.82 -0.47
C SER A 177 5.71 -2.90 0.50
N ILE A 178 6.17 -2.78 1.74
CA ILE A 178 5.59 -1.87 2.74
C ILE A 178 5.82 -0.41 2.31
N CYS A 179 7.02 -0.08 1.81
CA CYS A 179 7.35 1.26 1.34
C CYS A 179 6.70 1.61 -0.02
N SER A 180 6.17 0.62 -0.73
CA SER A 180 5.40 0.81 -1.96
C SER A 180 3.91 0.99 -1.65
N ASP A 181 3.47 2.25 -1.56
CA ASP A 181 2.04 2.62 -1.57
C ASP A 181 1.41 2.54 -2.97
N THR A 182 2.16 2.09 -3.98
CA THR A 182 1.68 2.06 -5.35
C THR A 182 0.77 0.87 -5.57
N VAL A 183 -0.53 1.11 -5.47
CA VAL A 183 -1.53 0.31 -6.18
C VAL A 183 -1.55 0.80 -7.62
N GLU A 184 -1.39 -0.12 -8.57
CA GLU A 184 -1.49 0.22 -10.00
C GLU A 184 -2.90 0.66 -10.35
N ASP A 185 -3.01 1.70 -11.20
CA ASP A 185 -4.29 2.11 -11.78
C ASP A 185 -4.84 0.97 -12.64
N LEU A 186 -6.11 0.64 -12.43
CA LEU A 186 -6.81 -0.41 -13.16
C LEU A 186 -7.41 0.15 -14.45
N GLN A 187 -7.22 -0.56 -15.55
CA GLN A 187 -7.83 -0.19 -16.83
C GLN A 187 -9.31 -0.64 -16.85
N LEU A 188 -10.19 0.21 -16.33
CA LEU A 188 -11.63 -0.03 -16.40
C LEU A 188 -12.14 0.09 -17.84
N GLU A 189 -13.16 -0.69 -18.17
CA GLU A 189 -13.81 -0.71 -19.47
C GLU A 189 -15.33 -0.57 -19.37
N GLU A 190 -15.97 -0.07 -20.42
CA GLU A 190 -17.43 -0.09 -20.53
C GLU A 190 -17.89 -1.52 -20.87
N ILE A 191 -18.83 -2.03 -20.07
CA ILE A 191 -19.47 -3.32 -20.30
C ILE A 191 -20.96 -3.11 -20.54
N GLU A 192 -21.52 -3.84 -21.49
CA GLU A 192 -22.92 -3.75 -21.90
C GLU A 192 -23.74 -4.86 -21.23
N ILE A 193 -24.84 -4.50 -20.58
CA ILE A 193 -25.79 -5.48 -20.02
C ILE A 193 -26.46 -6.27 -21.14
N ILE A 194 -26.39 -7.60 -21.05
CA ILE A 194 -26.98 -8.53 -22.02
C ILE A 194 -28.16 -9.33 -21.45
N GLY A 195 -28.20 -9.51 -20.13
CA GLY A 195 -29.19 -10.34 -19.45
C GLY A 195 -29.37 -9.95 -17.99
N LEU A 196 -30.61 -10.07 -17.51
CA LEU A 196 -31.00 -9.84 -16.13
C LEU A 196 -31.97 -10.94 -15.73
N THR A 197 -31.67 -11.69 -14.68
CA THR A 197 -32.52 -12.79 -14.20
C THR A 197 -32.73 -12.66 -12.70
N HIS A 198 -33.97 -12.38 -12.28
CA HIS A 198 -34.35 -12.41 -10.88
C HIS A 198 -34.25 -13.84 -10.34
N LEU A 199 -33.56 -13.99 -9.22
CA LEU A 199 -33.32 -15.26 -8.54
C LEU A 199 -34.02 -15.28 -7.18
N GLY A 200 -34.14 -16.48 -6.63
CA GLY A 200 -34.68 -16.67 -5.29
C GLY A 200 -33.74 -16.19 -4.17
N PRO A 201 -34.11 -16.48 -2.92
CA PRO A 201 -33.27 -16.19 -1.77
C PRO A 201 -31.92 -16.90 -1.85
N GLY A 202 -30.84 -16.17 -1.58
CA GLY A 202 -29.49 -16.71 -1.43
C GLY A 202 -28.62 -15.80 -0.56
N GLU A 203 -27.42 -16.27 -0.22
CA GLU A 203 -26.50 -15.53 0.65
C GLU A 203 -25.67 -14.53 -0.14
N ARG A 204 -25.65 -13.29 0.36
CA ARG A 204 -24.83 -12.19 -0.15
C ARG A 204 -23.92 -11.65 0.93
N VAL A 205 -22.88 -10.94 0.52
CA VAL A 205 -21.92 -10.28 1.41
C VAL A 205 -22.04 -8.76 1.30
N CYS A 206 -22.12 -8.11 2.45
CA CYS A 206 -21.91 -6.68 2.62
C CYS A 206 -20.49 -6.47 3.13
N VAL A 207 -19.68 -5.66 2.47
CA VAL A 207 -18.31 -5.37 2.93
C VAL A 207 -18.30 -4.02 3.63
N ASP A 208 -18.02 -4.02 4.93
CA ASP A 208 -17.74 -2.82 5.73
C ASP A 208 -16.22 -2.63 5.83
N THR A 209 -15.71 -1.50 5.35
CA THR A 209 -14.28 -1.14 5.42
C THR A 209 -13.98 -0.20 6.59
N CYS A 210 -12.70 -0.07 6.94
CA CYS A 210 -12.19 0.87 7.92
C CYS A 210 -11.92 2.26 7.31
N SER A 211 -12.30 2.48 6.05
CA SER A 211 -12.11 3.73 5.32
C SER A 211 -13.44 4.23 4.76
N ARG A 212 -13.52 5.53 4.47
CA ARG A 212 -14.63 6.06 3.68
C ARG A 212 -14.31 5.91 2.20
N PHE A 213 -15.33 5.63 1.41
CA PHE A 213 -15.38 5.70 -0.04
C PHE A 213 -15.87 7.09 -0.45
N GLU A 214 -15.34 7.58 -1.56
CA GLU A 214 -15.89 8.72 -2.30
C GLU A 214 -17.13 8.30 -3.11
N GLN A 215 -17.87 9.28 -3.63
CA GLN A 215 -19.11 9.03 -4.37
C GLN A 215 -18.90 8.28 -5.68
N ASP A 216 -17.71 8.35 -6.27
CA ASP A 216 -17.36 7.64 -7.49
C ASP A 216 -16.50 6.39 -7.21
N GLU A 217 -16.44 5.96 -5.95
CA GLU A 217 -15.69 4.77 -5.53
C GLU A 217 -16.60 3.59 -5.14
N GLY A 218 -16.03 2.41 -5.37
CA GLY A 218 -16.64 1.13 -5.07
C GLY A 218 -15.60 0.03 -4.92
N ILE A 219 -16.06 -1.21 -5.08
CA ILE A 219 -15.19 -2.39 -5.19
C ILE A 219 -15.53 -3.18 -6.45
N LEU A 220 -14.53 -3.82 -7.02
CA LEU A 220 -14.68 -4.68 -8.20
C LEU A 220 -15.02 -6.11 -7.76
N VAL A 221 -16.18 -6.61 -8.17
CA VAL A 221 -16.62 -7.99 -7.87
C VAL A 221 -17.12 -8.71 -9.10
N GLY A 222 -16.93 -10.02 -9.14
CA GLY A 222 -17.24 -10.87 -10.29
C GLY A 222 -17.58 -12.28 -9.84
N SER A 223 -18.55 -12.94 -10.47
CA SER A 223 -18.79 -14.37 -10.20
C SER A 223 -17.60 -15.23 -10.61
N TYR A 224 -16.83 -14.78 -11.61
CA TYR A 224 -15.54 -15.37 -11.99
C TYR A 224 -14.41 -14.37 -11.77
N SER A 225 -13.22 -14.89 -11.48
CA SER A 225 -12.01 -14.08 -11.25
C SER A 225 -11.51 -13.30 -12.49
N THR A 226 -12.15 -13.50 -13.63
CA THR A 226 -11.74 -13.00 -14.94
C THR A 226 -12.52 -11.79 -15.43
N GLY A 227 -13.66 -11.48 -14.80
CA GLY A 227 -14.53 -10.39 -15.18
C GLY A 227 -15.27 -9.83 -13.97
N MET A 228 -15.07 -8.54 -13.71
CA MET A 228 -15.59 -7.84 -12.53
C MET A 228 -16.48 -6.68 -12.96
N ILE A 229 -17.42 -6.30 -12.09
CA ILE A 229 -18.28 -5.12 -12.19
C ILE A 229 -17.97 -4.20 -11.02
N LEU A 230 -17.93 -2.89 -11.27
CA LEU A 230 -17.70 -1.89 -10.23
C LEU A 230 -18.99 -1.60 -9.44
N ILE A 231 -19.09 -2.18 -8.24
CA ILE A 231 -20.23 -1.99 -7.33
C ILE A 231 -20.00 -0.73 -6.51
N SER A 232 -20.97 0.18 -6.55
CA SER A 232 -20.95 1.44 -5.82
C SER A 232 -21.00 1.23 -4.32
N SER A 233 -20.27 2.07 -3.59
CA SER A 233 -20.43 2.24 -2.15
C SER A 233 -21.78 2.86 -1.77
N GLU A 234 -22.19 2.72 -0.49
CA GLU A 234 -23.42 3.32 0.07
C GLU A 234 -23.23 4.82 0.38
N THR A 235 -22.70 5.57 -0.59
CA THR A 235 -22.35 7.01 -0.52
C THR A 235 -23.41 7.93 -1.10
N HIS A 236 -24.34 7.42 -1.92
CA HIS A 236 -25.43 8.22 -2.47
C HIS A 236 -26.69 8.16 -1.58
N PRO A 237 -27.38 9.30 -1.34
CA PRO A 237 -28.52 9.37 -0.45
C PRO A 237 -29.64 8.37 -0.75
N LEU A 238 -30.34 7.96 0.32
CA LEU A 238 -31.59 7.21 0.28
C LEU A 238 -32.66 8.02 1.02
N PRO A 239 -33.95 8.00 0.63
CA PRO A 239 -34.97 8.87 1.24
C PRO A 239 -35.24 8.60 2.73
N TYR A 240 -34.92 7.40 3.23
CA TYR A 240 -35.31 6.93 4.56
C TYR A 240 -34.15 6.42 5.41
N MET A 241 -32.90 6.57 4.95
CA MET A 241 -31.73 6.02 5.64
C MET A 241 -30.48 6.87 5.39
N PRO A 242 -29.66 7.14 6.41
CA PRO A 242 -28.37 7.79 6.21
C PRO A 242 -27.43 6.90 5.40
N THR A 243 -26.56 7.53 4.63
CA THR A 243 -25.48 6.86 3.90
C THR A 243 -24.50 6.18 4.85
N ARG A 244 -23.91 5.08 4.41
CA ARG A 244 -22.80 4.41 5.10
C ARG A 244 -21.61 4.40 4.16
N PRO A 245 -20.84 5.51 4.09
CA PRO A 245 -19.79 5.67 3.09
C PRO A 245 -18.60 4.73 3.30
N PHE A 246 -18.67 3.76 4.20
CA PHE A 246 -17.67 2.72 4.41
C PHE A 246 -18.15 1.33 3.93
N ARG A 247 -19.40 1.23 3.44
CA ARG A 247 -20.08 -0.03 3.11
C ARG A 247 -20.29 -0.18 1.61
N VAL A 248 -20.10 -1.41 1.13
CA VAL A 248 -20.54 -1.85 -0.20
C VAL A 248 -21.48 -3.06 -0.08
N ASN A 249 -22.65 -3.00 -0.72
CA ASN A 249 -23.52 -4.16 -0.91
C ASN A 249 -22.97 -5.00 -2.07
N ALA A 250 -21.92 -5.77 -1.80
CA ALA A 250 -21.03 -6.38 -2.80
C ALA A 250 -21.75 -7.34 -3.77
N ALA A 251 -21.79 -8.63 -3.46
CA ALA A 251 -22.39 -9.67 -4.31
C ALA A 251 -22.66 -10.95 -3.49
N ALA A 252 -23.11 -12.01 -4.17
CA ALA A 252 -23.31 -13.35 -3.62
C ALA A 252 -21.99 -13.92 -3.06
N LEU A 253 -22.08 -14.81 -2.05
CA LEU A 253 -20.90 -15.26 -1.29
C LEU A 253 -19.74 -15.82 -2.13
N HIS A 254 -20.06 -16.47 -3.25
CA HIS A 254 -19.09 -17.13 -4.13
C HIS A 254 -18.34 -16.14 -5.03
N SER A 255 -18.73 -14.87 -5.05
CA SER A 255 -18.12 -13.89 -5.95
C SER A 255 -16.70 -13.57 -5.48
N TYR A 256 -15.84 -13.27 -6.44
CA TYR A 256 -14.51 -12.75 -6.20
C TYR A 256 -14.56 -11.23 -5.98
N VAL A 257 -13.59 -10.71 -5.23
CA VAL A 257 -13.25 -9.29 -5.11
C VAL A 257 -11.77 -9.09 -5.48
N VAL A 258 -11.44 -7.95 -6.08
CA VAL A 258 -10.05 -7.58 -6.37
C VAL A 258 -9.33 -7.16 -5.07
N ALA A 259 -8.14 -7.72 -4.85
CA ALA A 259 -7.27 -7.47 -3.73
C ALA A 259 -5.92 -6.89 -4.22
N PRO A 260 -5.09 -6.33 -3.31
CA PRO A 260 -3.77 -5.83 -3.66
C PRO A 260 -2.88 -6.87 -4.37
N ASP A 261 -1.83 -6.37 -5.01
CA ASP A 261 -0.77 -7.17 -5.64
C ASP A 261 -1.29 -8.11 -6.74
N ASN A 262 -2.26 -7.62 -7.51
CA ASN A 262 -2.91 -8.33 -8.60
C ASN A 262 -3.49 -9.68 -8.13
N ARG A 263 -4.20 -9.69 -6.99
CA ARG A 263 -4.86 -10.88 -6.42
C ARG A 263 -6.39 -10.74 -6.45
N THR A 264 -7.08 -11.87 -6.31
CA THR A 264 -8.51 -11.91 -6.02
C THR A 264 -8.80 -12.75 -4.79
N ARG A 265 -9.88 -12.47 -4.07
CA ARG A 265 -10.35 -13.28 -2.93
C ARG A 265 -11.83 -13.60 -3.08
N TYR A 266 -12.28 -14.72 -2.54
CA TYR A 266 -13.72 -14.93 -2.40
C TYR A 266 -14.30 -13.99 -1.36
N LEU A 267 -15.50 -13.44 -1.62
CA LEU A 267 -16.22 -12.63 -0.63
C LEU A 267 -16.50 -13.42 0.66
N ALA A 268 -16.70 -14.74 0.56
CA ALA A 268 -16.86 -15.64 1.69
C ALA A 268 -15.61 -15.78 2.59
N GLU A 269 -14.42 -15.43 2.08
CA GLU A 269 -13.14 -15.55 2.80
C GLU A 269 -12.69 -14.20 3.41
N LEU A 270 -13.48 -13.14 3.26
CA LEU A 270 -13.15 -11.84 3.82
C LEU A 270 -13.39 -11.82 5.33
N GLU A 271 -12.35 -11.48 6.07
CA GLU A 271 -12.38 -11.33 7.53
C GLU A 271 -11.90 -9.92 7.93
N SER A 272 -12.07 -9.57 9.20
CA SER A 272 -11.54 -8.32 9.74
C SER A 272 -10.01 -8.27 9.56
N GLY A 273 -9.50 -7.15 9.05
CA GLY A 273 -8.08 -6.97 8.75
C GLY A 273 -7.69 -7.41 7.33
N ALA A 274 -8.59 -8.06 6.57
CA ALA A 274 -8.34 -8.33 5.16
C ALA A 274 -8.17 -7.04 4.35
N GLU A 275 -7.26 -7.03 3.38
CA GLU A 275 -7.14 -5.91 2.44
C GLU A 275 -7.82 -6.20 1.10
N ILE A 276 -8.50 -5.19 0.57
CA ILE A 276 -9.07 -5.18 -0.78
C ILE A 276 -8.76 -3.83 -1.46
N LEU A 277 -9.13 -3.69 -2.74
CA LEU A 277 -8.99 -2.42 -3.46
C LEU A 277 -10.31 -1.64 -3.49
N ALA A 278 -10.28 -0.39 -3.01
CA ALA A 278 -11.26 0.61 -3.39
C ALA A 278 -10.86 1.18 -4.75
N VAL A 279 -11.82 1.27 -5.67
CA VAL A 279 -11.57 1.67 -7.06
C VAL A 279 -12.56 2.75 -7.47
N ASN A 280 -12.06 3.82 -8.07
CA ASN A 280 -12.90 4.90 -8.59
C ASN A 280 -13.25 4.72 -10.07
N VAL A 281 -14.15 5.54 -10.62
CA VAL A 281 -14.59 5.42 -12.03
C VAL A 281 -13.54 5.75 -13.09
N GLN A 282 -12.37 6.29 -12.71
CA GLN A 282 -11.22 6.44 -13.60
C GLN A 282 -10.21 5.29 -13.47
N GLY A 283 -10.50 4.31 -12.63
CA GLY A 283 -9.62 3.16 -12.38
C GLY A 283 -8.54 3.40 -11.35
N LYS A 284 -8.51 4.57 -10.69
CA LYS A 284 -7.59 4.80 -9.58
C LYS A 284 -7.97 3.87 -8.44
N ALA A 285 -6.99 3.12 -7.97
CA ALA A 285 -7.17 2.13 -6.93
C ALA A 285 -6.33 2.46 -5.70
N ARG A 286 -6.83 2.07 -4.53
CA ARG A 286 -6.11 2.20 -3.25
C ARG A 286 -6.48 1.05 -2.33
N ARG A 287 -5.53 0.65 -1.47
CA ARG A 287 -5.76 -0.39 -0.46
C ARG A 287 -6.78 0.13 0.57
N VAL A 288 -7.73 -0.72 0.95
CA VAL A 288 -8.63 -0.48 2.08
C VAL A 288 -8.74 -1.73 2.94
N VAL A 289 -8.74 -1.53 4.25
CA VAL A 289 -8.89 -2.61 5.23
C VAL A 289 -10.36 -2.92 5.44
N VAL A 290 -10.72 -4.19 5.40
CA VAL A 290 -12.05 -4.70 5.75
C VAL A 290 -12.18 -4.70 7.27
N GLY A 291 -13.19 -4.01 7.79
CA GLY A 291 -13.56 -4.10 9.20
C GLY A 291 -14.47 -5.29 9.47
N ARG A 292 -15.41 -5.58 8.55
CA ARG A 292 -16.29 -6.75 8.65
C ARG A 292 -16.91 -7.12 7.30
N ALA A 293 -17.00 -8.42 7.02
CA ALA A 293 -17.89 -8.97 6.00
C ALA A 293 -19.20 -9.45 6.66
N LYS A 294 -20.35 -8.89 6.24
CA LYS A 294 -21.67 -9.26 6.75
C LYS A 294 -22.40 -10.13 5.74
N VAL A 295 -22.61 -11.40 6.10
CA VAL A 295 -23.41 -12.33 5.30
C VAL A 295 -24.89 -12.21 5.67
N GLU A 296 -25.78 -12.13 4.67
CA GLU A 296 -27.23 -12.19 4.89
C GLU A 296 -27.95 -12.85 3.70
N THR A 297 -29.11 -13.45 3.96
CA THR A 297 -29.95 -14.05 2.92
C THR A 297 -30.93 -13.03 2.35
N ARG A 298 -30.91 -12.83 1.04
CA ARG A 298 -31.78 -11.88 0.30
C ARG A 298 -32.18 -12.45 -1.06
N PRO A 299 -33.27 -11.96 -1.68
CA PRO A 299 -33.49 -12.15 -3.11
C PRO A 299 -32.27 -11.67 -3.91
N LEU A 300 -31.93 -12.39 -4.97
CA LEU A 300 -30.74 -12.12 -5.77
C LEU A 300 -31.11 -11.79 -7.21
N LEU A 301 -30.24 -11.07 -7.90
CA LEU A 301 -30.34 -10.72 -9.31
C LEU A 301 -29.06 -11.15 -10.00
N LEU A 302 -29.18 -12.06 -10.98
CA LEU A 302 -28.09 -12.36 -11.91
C LEU A 302 -28.02 -11.24 -12.95
N ILE A 303 -26.87 -10.60 -13.04
CA ILE A 303 -26.57 -9.55 -14.01
C ILE A 303 -25.50 -10.11 -14.95
N GLU A 304 -25.85 -10.21 -16.22
CA GLU A 304 -24.97 -10.67 -17.28
C GLU A 304 -24.60 -9.50 -18.19
N ALA A 305 -23.31 -9.34 -18.44
CA ALA A 305 -22.75 -8.30 -19.27
C ALA A 305 -21.70 -8.86 -20.22
N LYS A 306 -21.30 -8.06 -21.19
CA LYS A 306 -20.16 -8.34 -22.06
C LYS A 306 -19.34 -7.09 -22.30
N ASN A 307 -18.04 -7.28 -22.50
CA ASN A 307 -17.18 -6.18 -22.95
C ASN A 307 -17.13 -6.07 -24.48
N ALA A 308 -16.36 -5.11 -25.00
CA ALA A 308 -16.20 -4.87 -26.43
C ALA A 308 -15.62 -6.07 -27.20
N ALA A 309 -14.86 -6.94 -26.52
CA ALA A 309 -14.31 -8.18 -27.06
C ALA A 309 -15.29 -9.37 -26.96
N ASN A 310 -16.55 -9.15 -26.58
CA ASN A 310 -17.56 -10.17 -26.28
C ASN A 310 -17.16 -11.16 -25.17
N ARG A 311 -16.25 -10.77 -24.26
CA ARG A 311 -15.98 -11.55 -23.05
C ARG A 311 -17.18 -11.45 -22.13
N ALA A 312 -17.73 -12.59 -21.72
CA ALA A 312 -18.82 -12.65 -20.77
C ALA A 312 -18.33 -12.25 -19.38
N ILE A 313 -19.16 -11.45 -18.68
CA ILE A 313 -18.93 -10.99 -17.32
C ILE A 313 -20.27 -11.13 -16.60
N ASN A 314 -20.28 -11.68 -15.40
CA ASN A 314 -21.49 -11.73 -14.60
C ASN A 314 -21.21 -11.53 -13.11
N ILE A 315 -22.27 -11.09 -12.43
CA ILE A 315 -22.36 -11.05 -10.98
C ILE A 315 -23.74 -11.54 -10.56
N ILE A 316 -23.82 -12.07 -9.35
CA ILE A 316 -25.10 -12.25 -8.65
C ILE A 316 -25.11 -11.30 -7.47
N ALA A 317 -25.97 -10.29 -7.49
CA ALA A 317 -26.07 -9.27 -6.43
C ALA A 317 -27.44 -9.35 -5.72
N GLN A 318 -27.61 -8.66 -4.60
CA GLN A 318 -28.91 -8.57 -3.92
C GLN A 318 -29.89 -7.81 -4.80
N ASP A 319 -31.05 -8.38 -5.12
CA ASP A 319 -32.12 -7.75 -5.90
C ASP A 319 -32.86 -6.68 -5.07
N ASP A 320 -32.26 -5.50 -4.94
CA ASP A 320 -32.79 -4.38 -4.16
C ASP A 320 -32.38 -3.04 -4.78
N TRP A 321 -33.27 -2.07 -4.74
CA TRP A 321 -33.12 -0.76 -5.38
C TRP A 321 -31.96 0.06 -4.83
N HIS A 322 -31.52 -0.19 -3.58
CA HIS A 322 -30.38 0.52 -2.99
C HIS A 322 -29.01 -0.03 -3.40
N VAL A 323 -28.97 -1.18 -4.08
CA VAL A 323 -27.73 -1.74 -4.61
C VAL A 323 -27.45 -1.07 -5.94
N ARG A 324 -26.23 -0.58 -6.10
CA ARG A 324 -25.85 0.28 -7.21
C ARG A 324 -24.55 -0.17 -7.86
N VAL A 325 -24.46 0.04 -9.16
CA VAL A 325 -23.23 -0.10 -9.95
C VAL A 325 -22.84 1.25 -10.54
N LEU A 326 -21.55 1.44 -10.73
CA LEU A 326 -21.00 2.64 -11.34
C LEU A 326 -20.84 2.44 -12.85
N GLY A 327 -21.16 3.49 -13.60
CA GLY A 327 -20.99 3.55 -15.03
C GLY A 327 -20.07 4.70 -15.46
N PRO A 328 -19.86 4.84 -16.77
CA PRO A 328 -18.95 5.83 -17.32
C PRO A 328 -19.26 7.24 -16.82
N LYS A 329 -18.21 8.04 -16.58
CA LYS A 329 -18.32 9.43 -16.10
C LYS A 329 -19.00 9.57 -14.72
N GLY A 330 -18.98 8.53 -13.89
CA GLY A 330 -19.55 8.58 -12.54
C GLY A 330 -21.07 8.42 -12.49
N SER A 331 -21.70 7.93 -13.57
CA SER A 331 -23.14 7.64 -13.53
C SER A 331 -23.43 6.51 -12.54
N VAL A 332 -24.49 6.64 -11.76
CA VAL A 332 -24.87 5.67 -10.74
C VAL A 332 -26.15 4.99 -11.17
N HIS A 333 -26.15 3.66 -11.20
CA HIS A 333 -27.30 2.86 -11.64
C HIS A 333 -27.79 1.98 -10.50
N ASN A 334 -29.05 2.12 -10.12
CA ASN A 334 -29.70 1.12 -9.27
C ASN A 334 -29.80 -0.18 -10.06
N ILE A 335 -29.36 -1.30 -9.52
CA ILE A 335 -29.30 -2.54 -10.30
C ILE A 335 -30.68 -3.03 -10.74
N THR A 336 -31.73 -2.69 -10.00
CA THR A 336 -33.13 -3.03 -10.30
C THR A 336 -33.68 -2.22 -11.48
N GLU A 337 -33.01 -1.14 -11.86
CA GLU A 337 -33.40 -0.27 -12.98
C GLU A 337 -32.61 -0.57 -14.26
N LEU A 338 -31.57 -1.40 -14.17
CA LEU A 338 -30.77 -1.83 -15.30
C LEU A 338 -31.64 -2.53 -16.35
N LYS A 339 -31.24 -2.36 -17.60
CA LYS A 339 -31.86 -2.98 -18.78
C LYS A 339 -30.79 -3.43 -19.74
N ARG A 340 -31.15 -4.38 -20.60
CA ARG A 340 -30.31 -4.78 -21.72
C ARG A 340 -29.91 -3.57 -22.57
N GLY A 341 -28.62 -3.44 -22.85
CA GLY A 341 -28.04 -2.32 -23.58
C GLY A 341 -27.50 -1.20 -22.71
N ASP A 342 -27.82 -1.18 -21.40
CA ASP A 342 -27.20 -0.24 -20.47
C ASP A 342 -25.69 -0.50 -20.37
N ARG A 343 -24.93 0.57 -20.14
CA ARG A 343 -23.48 0.52 -20.02
C ARG A 343 -23.02 0.90 -18.63
N ILE A 344 -22.21 0.03 -18.04
CA ILE A 344 -21.62 0.20 -16.71
C ILE A 344 -20.11 -0.04 -16.78
N LEU A 345 -19.40 0.17 -15.67
CA LEU A 345 -17.96 -0.08 -15.60
C LEU A 345 -17.66 -1.49 -15.13
N GLY A 346 -16.74 -2.12 -15.85
CA GLY A 346 -16.17 -3.41 -15.50
C GLY A 346 -14.66 -3.41 -15.58
N TYR A 347 -14.07 -4.53 -15.18
CA TYR A 347 -12.65 -4.78 -15.26
C TYR A 347 -12.43 -6.25 -15.61
N THR A 348 -11.64 -6.52 -16.65
CA THR A 348 -11.30 -7.88 -17.04
C THR A 348 -9.83 -8.17 -16.78
N LEU A 349 -9.57 -9.38 -16.29
CA LEU A 349 -8.23 -9.84 -15.93
C LEU A 349 -7.73 -10.82 -17.00
N ASP A 350 -6.49 -10.65 -17.45
CA ASP A 350 -5.95 -11.43 -18.57
C ASP A 350 -5.62 -12.88 -18.22
N ALA A 351 -5.42 -13.18 -16.93
CA ALA A 351 -5.06 -14.51 -16.43
C ALA A 351 -6.19 -15.13 -15.59
N GLN A 352 -6.35 -16.45 -15.73
CA GLN A 352 -7.14 -17.24 -14.80
C GLN A 352 -6.49 -17.25 -13.41
N ARG A 353 -7.27 -17.56 -12.37
CA ARG A 353 -6.80 -17.53 -10.99
C ARG A 353 -6.91 -18.89 -10.31
N HIS A 354 -5.87 -19.29 -9.59
CA HIS A 354 -5.91 -20.39 -8.63
C HIS A 354 -5.68 -19.81 -7.24
N VAL A 355 -6.66 -19.96 -6.34
CA VAL A 355 -6.62 -19.38 -4.98
C VAL A 355 -6.19 -17.91 -4.96
N GLY A 356 -6.66 -17.13 -5.95
CA GLY A 356 -6.38 -15.70 -6.09
C GLY A 356 -5.12 -15.34 -6.90
N TYR A 357 -4.23 -16.28 -7.19
CA TYR A 357 -2.98 -16.02 -7.92
C TYR A 357 -3.16 -16.13 -9.44
N PRO A 358 -2.56 -15.23 -10.24
CA PRO A 358 -2.55 -15.36 -11.70
C PRO A 358 -1.80 -16.61 -12.12
N ILE A 359 -2.44 -17.46 -12.90
CA ILE A 359 -1.86 -18.70 -13.43
C ILE A 359 -2.04 -18.77 -14.94
N ARG A 360 -1.12 -19.50 -15.59
CA ARG A 360 -1.20 -19.88 -17.01
C ARG A 360 -1.53 -21.37 -17.13
N GLU A 361 -2.65 -21.78 -16.52
CA GLU A 361 -3.16 -23.15 -16.58
C GLU A 361 -4.59 -23.14 -17.15
N PHE A 362 -5.07 -24.29 -17.63
CA PHE A 362 -6.46 -24.45 -18.03
C PHE A 362 -7.35 -24.67 -16.78
N LEU A 363 -8.25 -23.72 -16.54
CA LEU A 363 -9.27 -23.78 -15.49
C LEU A 363 -10.64 -23.53 -16.14
N HIS A 364 -11.62 -24.35 -15.75
CA HIS A 364 -12.99 -24.31 -16.25
C HIS A 364 -13.96 -24.23 -15.07
N GLU A 365 -14.52 -23.03 -14.85
CA GLU A 365 -15.62 -22.78 -13.91
C GLU A 365 -16.94 -22.76 -14.70
N GLN A 366 -18.00 -23.38 -14.17
CA GLN A 366 -19.33 -23.46 -14.82
C GLN A 366 -20.33 -22.55 -14.13
#